data_AF-A0A220V651-F1
#
_entry.id   AF-A0A220V651-F1
#
_cell.length_a   1.000
_cell.length_b   1.000
_cell.length_c   1.000
_cell.angle_alpha   90.00
_cell.angle_beta   90.00
_cell.angle_gamma   90.00
#
_symmetry.space_group_name_H-M   'P 1'
#
loop_
_entity.id
_entity.type
_entity.pdbx_description
1 polymer ?
#
loop_
_entity_poly.entity_id
_entity_poly.type
_entity_poly.pdbx_seq_one_letter_code
_entity_poly.pdbx_strand_id
1 'polypeptide(L)'
;MGLYRSSSHVYWRCKYHIVWTPKYRFRILKDKLGKELYRTIYILCGIKDCEVLELNVQPDHVHLVVIIPPKISISTLMGHLKGRSAIRLYNRFPHIRKKLWGNHFWSRGYFVDTVGVNEEIIRRYVRHQEKTEQTYEQQMELLE
;
A
#
# COMPACT_ATOMS: atom_id res chain seq x y z
N MET A 1 22.14 -4.27 1.81
CA MET A 1 21.43 -4.82 2.97
C MET A 1 20.23 -3.95 3.42
N GLY A 2 19.43 -3.37 2.48
CA GLY A 2 18.44 -2.31 2.81
C GLY A 2 16.99 -2.55 2.38
N LEU A 3 16.65 -3.77 1.95
CA LEU A 3 15.31 -4.08 1.42
C LEU A 3 14.29 -4.46 2.49
N TYR A 4 14.73 -5.00 3.62
CA TYR A 4 13.85 -5.53 4.67
C TYR A 4 13.85 -4.61 5.89
N ARG A 5 12.73 -4.59 6.62
CA ARG A 5 12.55 -3.91 7.91
C ARG A 5 12.60 -4.97 9.01
N SER A 6 12.97 -4.57 10.21
CA SER A 6 12.96 -5.44 11.40
C SER A 6 12.02 -4.90 12.47
N SER A 7 11.49 -5.82 13.27
CA SER A 7 10.80 -5.61 14.54
C SER A 7 11.30 -6.70 15.50
N SER A 8 10.89 -6.68 16.77
CA SER A 8 11.47 -7.53 17.84
C SER A 8 11.64 -9.00 17.48
N HIS A 9 10.72 -9.58 16.70
CA HIS A 9 10.76 -11.00 16.30
C HIS A 9 10.48 -11.22 14.81
N VAL A 10 10.54 -10.18 13.96
CA VAL A 10 10.13 -10.29 12.57
C VAL A 10 11.01 -9.45 11.65
N TYR A 11 11.55 -10.08 10.61
CA TYR A 11 12.05 -9.39 9.42
C TYR A 11 10.99 -9.43 8.33
N TRP A 12 10.66 -8.27 7.74
CA TRP A 12 9.53 -8.17 6.84
C TRP A 12 9.75 -7.13 5.75
N ARG A 13 9.02 -7.31 4.65
CA ARG A 13 8.94 -6.34 3.55
C ARG A 13 7.59 -6.47 2.85
N CYS A 14 6.59 -5.80 3.41
CA CYS A 14 5.21 -5.85 2.92
C CYS A 14 4.94 -4.59 2.10
N LYS A 15 5.33 -4.63 0.81
CA LYS A 15 5.16 -3.53 -0.15
C LYS A 15 3.96 -3.83 -1.05
N TYR A 16 3.09 -2.83 -1.22
CA TYR A 16 1.87 -2.97 -2.01
C TYR A 16 1.72 -1.82 -3.00
N HIS A 17 1.16 -2.14 -4.17
CA HIS A 17 0.60 -1.18 -5.10
C HIS A 17 -0.92 -1.21 -4.93
N ILE A 18 -1.50 -0.05 -4.62
CA ILE A 18 -2.92 0.09 -4.35
C ILE A 18 -3.49 1.15 -5.30
N VAL A 19 -4.67 0.85 -5.86
CA VAL A 19 -5.42 1.80 -6.70
C VAL A 19 -6.86 1.91 -6.25
N TRP A 20 -7.37 3.14 -6.15
CA TRP A 20 -8.80 3.37 -5.92
C TRP A 20 -9.29 4.62 -6.65
N THR A 21 -10.60 4.71 -6.83
CA THR A 21 -11.25 5.75 -7.65
C THR A 21 -12.34 6.47 -6.88
N PRO A 22 -12.59 7.77 -7.14
CA PRO A 22 -13.83 8.42 -6.75
C PRO A 22 -15.04 7.62 -7.24
N LYS A 23 -16.18 7.77 -6.57
CA LYS A 23 -17.40 7.10 -7.00
C LYS A 23 -17.74 7.51 -8.43
N TYR A 24 -18.10 6.51 -9.25
CA TYR A 24 -18.34 6.66 -10.70
C TYR A 24 -17.14 7.16 -11.51
N ARG A 25 -15.92 7.12 -10.93
CA ARG A 25 -14.68 7.55 -11.59
C ARG A 25 -14.75 8.99 -12.10
N PHE A 26 -15.48 9.86 -11.39
CA PHE A 26 -15.55 11.27 -11.77
C PHE A 26 -14.17 11.93 -11.69
N ARG A 27 -13.88 12.79 -12.67
CA ARG A 27 -12.61 13.55 -12.78
C ARG A 27 -12.55 14.75 -11.82
N ILE A 28 -12.78 14.52 -10.53
CA ILE A 28 -12.89 15.56 -9.48
C ILE A 28 -11.57 15.84 -8.74
N LEU A 29 -10.59 14.95 -8.84
CA LEU A 29 -9.31 15.04 -8.10
C LEU A 29 -8.32 16.01 -8.75
N LYS A 30 -8.74 17.25 -8.99
CA LYS A 30 -7.96 18.27 -9.68
C LYS A 30 -7.61 19.44 -8.76
N ASP A 31 -6.65 20.24 -9.17
CA ASP A 31 -6.33 21.54 -8.58
C ASP A 31 -6.11 21.49 -7.06
N LYS A 32 -6.79 22.37 -6.32
CA LYS A 32 -6.73 22.45 -4.86
C LYS A 32 -7.20 21.15 -4.19
N LEU A 33 -8.13 20.43 -4.80
CA LEU A 33 -8.62 19.19 -4.22
C LEU A 33 -7.60 18.05 -4.34
N GLY A 34 -7.04 17.85 -5.53
CA GLY A 34 -6.00 16.84 -5.75
C GLY A 34 -4.80 17.08 -4.82
N LYS A 35 -4.37 18.34 -4.66
CA LYS A 35 -3.30 18.74 -3.74
C LYS A 35 -3.64 18.47 -2.27
N GLU A 36 -4.88 18.70 -1.84
CA GLU A 36 -5.31 18.38 -0.48
C GLU A 36 -5.32 16.87 -0.22
N LEU A 37 -5.85 16.10 -1.16
CA LEU A 37 -5.90 14.66 -1.07
C LEU A 37 -4.48 14.07 -0.97
N TYR A 38 -3.56 14.53 -1.82
CA TYR A 38 -2.16 14.11 -1.81
C TYR A 38 -1.56 14.24 -0.42
N ARG A 39 -1.64 15.44 0.18
CA ARG A 39 -1.14 15.70 1.54
C ARG A 39 -1.85 14.85 2.60
N THR A 40 -3.16 14.70 2.46
CA THR A 40 -3.98 13.91 3.40
C THR A 40 -3.54 12.45 3.41
N ILE A 41 -3.23 11.85 2.25
CA ILE A 41 -2.79 10.45 2.18
C ILE A 41 -1.46 10.26 2.91
N TYR A 42 -0.47 11.14 2.71
CA TYR A 42 0.80 11.06 3.44
C TYR A 42 0.61 11.11 4.96
N ILE A 43 -0.23 12.04 5.44
CA ILE A 43 -0.52 12.18 6.87
C ILE A 43 -1.19 10.90 7.42
N LEU A 44 -2.22 10.40 6.73
CA LEU A 44 -2.97 9.23 7.19
C LEU A 44 -2.14 7.94 7.14
N CYS A 45 -1.25 7.78 6.16
CA CYS A 45 -0.28 6.69 6.13
C CYS A 45 0.70 6.79 7.31
N GLY A 46 1.24 7.98 7.58
CA GLY A 46 2.14 8.21 8.71
C GLY A 46 1.52 7.88 10.07
N ILE A 47 0.24 8.23 10.29
CA ILE A 47 -0.52 7.87 11.51
C ILE A 47 -0.62 6.35 11.71
N LYS A 48 -0.52 5.57 10.63
CA LYS A 48 -0.58 4.11 10.64
C LYS A 48 0.79 3.46 10.54
N ASP A 49 1.87 4.18 10.80
CA ASP A 49 3.25 3.69 10.63
C ASP A 49 3.51 3.13 9.22
N CYS A 50 2.76 3.59 8.21
CA CYS A 50 2.90 3.15 6.82
C CYS A 50 3.81 4.12 6.07
N GLU A 51 4.78 3.59 5.34
CA GLU A 51 5.75 4.38 4.59
C GLU A 51 5.30 4.48 3.12
N VAL A 52 4.98 5.70 2.69
CA VAL A 52 4.61 5.99 1.29
C VAL A 52 5.89 6.07 0.47
N LEU A 53 6.04 5.16 -0.50
CA LEU A 53 7.16 5.17 -1.43
C LEU A 53 6.88 6.05 -2.64
N GLU A 54 5.67 5.95 -3.19
CA GLU A 54 5.25 6.73 -4.34
C GLU A 54 3.75 6.99 -4.27
N LEU A 55 3.30 8.19 -4.62
CA LEU A 55 1.90 8.56 -4.64
C LEU A 55 1.61 9.40 -5.88
N ASN A 56 0.67 8.93 -6.71
CA ASN A 56 0.20 9.67 -7.86
C ASN A 56 -1.33 9.86 -7.78
N VAL A 57 -1.76 11.12 -7.70
CA VAL A 57 -3.18 11.49 -7.71
C VAL A 57 -3.55 11.96 -9.11
N GLN A 58 -4.27 11.12 -9.83
CA GLN A 58 -4.84 11.43 -11.13
C GLN A 58 -6.26 11.98 -10.97
N PRO A 59 -6.80 12.71 -11.97
CA PRO A 59 -8.12 13.34 -11.84
C PRO A 59 -9.26 12.42 -11.42
N ASP A 60 -9.20 11.14 -11.75
CA ASP A 60 -10.23 10.12 -11.54
C ASP A 60 -9.76 8.89 -10.75
N HIS A 61 -8.51 8.84 -10.30
CA HIS A 61 -7.98 7.70 -9.54
C HIS A 61 -6.69 8.04 -8.79
N VAL A 62 -6.31 7.19 -7.84
CA VAL A 62 -5.08 7.33 -7.05
C VAL A 62 -4.26 6.06 -7.18
N HIS A 63 -2.96 6.18 -7.45
CA HIS A 63 -1.98 5.11 -7.32
C HIS A 63 -1.13 5.36 -6.08
N LEU A 64 -0.99 4.34 -5.23
CA LEU A 64 -0.16 4.40 -4.03
C LEU A 64 0.75 3.18 -4.00
N VAL A 65 2.06 3.40 -3.91
CA VAL A 65 3.03 2.37 -3.53
C VAL A 65 3.42 2.62 -2.08
N VAL A 66 3.16 1.64 -1.21
CA VAL A 66 3.28 1.81 0.24
C VAL A 66 3.87 0.56 0.89
N ILE A 67 4.69 0.75 1.91
CA ILE A 67 5.11 -0.29 2.84
C ILE A 67 4.18 -0.27 4.05
N ILE A 68 3.55 -1.41 4.35
CA ILE A 68 2.56 -1.55 5.41
C ILE A 68 3.12 -2.51 6.47
N PRO A 69 3.17 -2.14 7.76
CA PRO A 69 3.56 -3.09 8.82
C PRO A 69 2.70 -4.35 8.81
N PRO A 70 3.27 -5.56 9.04
CA PRO A 70 2.53 -6.82 8.95
C PRO A 70 1.40 -6.94 9.97
N LYS A 71 1.44 -6.15 11.05
CA LYS A 71 0.37 -6.02 12.05
C LYS A 71 -0.89 -5.31 11.51
N ILE A 72 -0.81 -4.66 10.35
CA ILE A 72 -1.88 -3.85 9.76
C ILE A 72 -2.40 -4.55 8.50
N SER A 73 -3.69 -4.88 8.50
CA SER A 73 -4.33 -5.41 7.30
C SER A 73 -4.53 -4.30 6.25
N ILE A 74 -4.44 -4.68 4.97
CA ILE A 74 -4.67 -3.78 3.83
C ILE A 74 -6.08 -3.17 3.91
N SER A 75 -7.09 -3.96 4.27
CA SER A 75 -8.47 -3.50 4.40
C SER A 75 -8.64 -2.45 5.50
N THR A 76 -7.94 -2.60 6.63
CA THR A 76 -7.91 -1.59 7.69
C THR A 76 -7.29 -0.28 7.21
N LEU A 77 -6.14 -0.34 6.50
CA LEU A 77 -5.53 0.86 5.92
C LEU A 77 -6.47 1.53 4.92
N MET A 78 -7.10 0.76 4.03
CA MET A 78 -8.00 1.30 3.02
C MET A 78 -9.27 1.90 3.59
N GLY A 79 -9.84 1.32 4.64
CA GLY A 79 -10.93 1.92 5.41
C GLY A 79 -10.52 3.27 6.01
N HIS A 80 -9.32 3.34 6.59
CA HIS A 80 -8.77 4.56 7.16
C HIS A 80 -8.53 5.65 6.09
N LEU A 81 -7.82 5.32 5.01
CA LEU A 81 -7.50 6.24 3.93
C LEU A 81 -8.77 6.78 3.26
N LYS A 82 -9.66 5.90 2.80
CA LYS A 82 -10.88 6.31 2.08
C LYS A 82 -11.85 7.07 2.99
N GLY A 83 -12.06 6.59 4.22
CA GLY A 83 -12.98 7.22 5.16
C GLY A 83 -12.53 8.61 5.60
N ARG A 84 -11.30 8.73 6.11
CA ARG A 84 -10.79 9.99 6.67
C ARG A 84 -10.53 11.03 5.57
N SER A 85 -10.03 10.61 4.40
CA SER A 85 -9.87 11.54 3.27
C SER A 85 -11.22 12.08 2.78
N ALA A 86 -12.26 11.25 2.67
CA ALA A 86 -13.58 11.71 2.25
C ALA A 86 -14.14 12.78 3.21
N ILE A 87 -14.06 12.53 4.53
CA ILE A 87 -14.47 13.51 5.55
C ILE A 87 -13.69 14.82 5.40
N ARG A 88 -12.37 14.73 5.31
CA ARG A 88 -11.49 15.90 5.17
C ARG A 88 -11.82 16.71 3.93
N LEU A 89 -12.01 16.05 2.79
CA LEU A 89 -12.31 16.69 1.51
C LEU A 89 -13.70 17.33 1.51
N TYR A 90 -14.73 16.66 2.06
CA TYR A 90 -16.06 17.27 2.16
C TYR A 90 -16.08 18.50 3.06
N ASN A 91 -15.30 18.50 4.15
CA ASN A 91 -15.24 19.65 5.06
C ASN A 91 -14.52 20.84 4.40
N ARG A 92 -13.43 20.59 3.67
CA ARG A 92 -12.66 21.66 3.00
C ARG A 92 -13.30 22.13 1.70
N PHE A 93 -14.05 21.27 1.02
CA PHE A 93 -14.66 21.56 -0.29
C PHE A 93 -16.15 21.15 -0.33
N PRO A 94 -17.04 21.86 0.39
CA PRO A 94 -18.46 21.48 0.49
C PRO A 94 -19.20 21.40 -0.85
N HIS A 95 -18.77 22.19 -1.85
CA HIS A 95 -19.36 22.23 -3.19
C HIS A 95 -19.36 20.89 -3.92
N ILE A 96 -18.50 19.94 -3.52
CA ILE A 96 -18.40 18.61 -4.15
C ILE A 96 -19.61 17.73 -3.83
N ARG A 97 -20.29 17.97 -2.70
CA ARG A 97 -21.50 17.22 -2.34
C ARG A 97 -22.56 17.30 -3.44
N LYS A 98 -22.59 18.40 -4.21
CA LYS A 98 -23.48 18.58 -5.37
C LYS A 98 -23.15 17.64 -6.54
N LYS A 99 -21.90 17.18 -6.68
CA LYS A 99 -21.47 16.26 -7.74
C LYS A 99 -21.58 14.78 -7.32
N LEU A 100 -21.46 14.49 -6.02
CA LEU A 100 -21.47 13.14 -5.46
C LEU A 100 -22.74 12.90 -4.64
N TRP A 101 -23.84 12.66 -5.34
CA TRP A 101 -25.15 12.37 -4.74
C TRP A 101 -25.09 11.10 -3.88
N GLY A 102 -25.67 11.17 -2.67
CA GLY A 102 -25.65 10.08 -1.68
C GLY A 102 -24.42 10.03 -0.78
N ASN A 103 -23.65 11.12 -0.63
CA ASN A 103 -22.52 11.26 0.31
C ASN A 103 -21.36 10.24 0.18
N HIS A 104 -21.32 9.46 -0.90
CA HIS A 104 -20.24 8.51 -1.14
C HIS A 104 -19.15 9.11 -2.03
N PHE A 105 -18.00 9.44 -1.45
CA PHE A 105 -16.89 10.04 -2.19
C PHE A 105 -16.15 9.03 -3.08
N TRP A 106 -15.84 7.86 -2.52
CA TRP A 106 -15.06 6.81 -3.18
C TRP A 106 -15.94 5.67 -3.70
N SER A 107 -15.45 4.97 -4.72
CA SER A 107 -15.99 3.65 -5.11
C SER A 107 -15.86 2.66 -3.95
N ARG A 108 -16.72 1.63 -3.89
CA ARG A 108 -16.68 0.64 -2.78
C ARG A 108 -15.37 -0.15 -2.75
N GLY A 109 -14.97 -0.68 -3.89
CA GLY A 109 -13.74 -1.47 -4.03
C GLY A 109 -12.46 -0.65 -4.09
N TYR A 110 -11.35 -1.37 -4.19
CA TYR A 110 -10.01 -0.90 -4.53
C TYR A 110 -9.24 -2.09 -5.12
N PHE A 111 -8.23 -1.80 -5.92
CA PHE A 111 -7.26 -2.78 -6.40
C PHE A 111 -6.07 -2.80 -5.45
N VAL A 112 -5.47 -3.98 -5.27
CA VAL A 112 -4.22 -4.15 -4.55
C VAL A 112 -3.40 -5.28 -5.16
N ASP A 113 -2.11 -5.05 -5.27
CA ASP A 113 -1.12 -6.05 -5.67
C ASP A 113 0.13 -5.94 -4.78
N THR A 114 0.83 -7.05 -4.61
CA THR A 114 2.09 -7.13 -3.88
C THR A 114 3.25 -6.73 -4.79
N VAL A 115 4.10 -5.80 -4.33
CA VAL A 115 5.29 -5.38 -5.07
C VAL A 115 6.50 -6.13 -4.51
N GLY A 116 6.91 -7.20 -5.19
CA GLY A 116 7.84 -8.21 -4.66
C GLY A 116 9.15 -8.39 -5.43
N VAL A 117 10.00 -9.28 -4.91
CA VAL A 117 11.04 -9.91 -5.74
C VAL A 117 10.33 -10.83 -6.71
N ASN A 118 10.93 -11.11 -7.88
CA ASN A 118 10.37 -12.01 -8.88
C ASN A 118 9.85 -13.31 -8.22
N GLU A 119 8.55 -13.55 -8.35
CA GLU A 119 7.86 -14.70 -7.76
C GLU A 119 8.52 -16.02 -8.18
N GLU A 120 8.95 -16.13 -9.43
CA GLU A 120 9.59 -17.33 -9.97
C GLU A 120 10.90 -17.64 -9.24
N ILE A 121 11.68 -16.61 -8.92
CA ILE A 121 12.94 -16.77 -8.17
C ILE A 121 12.64 -17.27 -6.76
N ILE A 122 11.66 -16.67 -6.07
CA ILE A 122 11.27 -17.10 -4.72
C ILE A 122 10.77 -18.55 -4.74
N ARG A 123 9.92 -18.90 -5.70
CA ARG A 123 9.37 -20.26 -5.82
C ARG A 123 10.45 -21.29 -6.13
N ARG A 124 11.42 -20.93 -6.97
CA ARG A 124 12.58 -21.79 -7.24
C ARG A 124 13.42 -21.99 -5.98
N TYR A 125 13.69 -20.93 -5.22
CA TYR A 125 14.39 -21.02 -3.94
C TYR A 125 13.69 -22.00 -2.99
N VAL A 126 12.39 -21.83 -2.77
CA VAL A 126 11.59 -22.70 -1.88
C VAL A 126 11.66 -24.17 -2.31
N ARG A 127 11.62 -24.48 -3.61
CA ARG A 127 11.67 -25.86 -4.12
C ARG A 127 13.02 -26.56 -3.91
N HIS A 128 14.11 -25.80 -3.76
CA HIS A 128 15.47 -26.35 -3.75
C HIS A 128 16.25 -26.04 -2.47
N GLN A 129 15.60 -25.44 -1.47
CA GLN A 129 16.25 -24.98 -0.24
C GLN A 129 16.92 -26.13 0.53
N GLU A 130 16.21 -27.22 0.78
CA GLU A 130 16.71 -28.36 1.57
C GLU A 130 17.97 -29.01 0.96
N LYS A 131 18.02 -29.16 -0.36
CA LYS A 131 19.21 -29.69 -1.05
C LYS A 131 20.43 -28.80 -0.89
N THR A 132 20.20 -27.49 -0.84
CA THR A 132 21.26 -26.50 -0.67
C THR A 132 21.79 -26.55 0.76
N GLU A 133 20.90 -26.58 1.75
CA GLU A 133 21.24 -26.69 3.17
C GLU A 133 22.01 -27.99 3.49
N GLN A 134 21.54 -29.15 3.01
CA GLN A 134 22.23 -30.44 3.17
C GLN A 134 23.64 -30.44 2.56
N THR A 135 23.84 -29.77 1.42
CA THR A 135 25.15 -29.69 0.77
C THR A 135 26.12 -28.83 1.60
N TYR A 136 25.64 -27.73 2.19
CA TYR A 136 26.44 -26.89 3.07
C TYR A 136 26.79 -27.59 4.38
N GLU A 137 25.84 -28.31 5.00
CA GLU A 137 26.10 -29.11 6.20
C GLU A 137 27.17 -30.18 5.93
N GLN A 138 27.06 -30.93 4.83
CA GLN A 138 28.07 -31.91 4.43
C GLN A 138 29.44 -31.28 4.16
N GLN A 139 29.50 -30.10 3.54
CA GLN A 139 30.76 -29.38 3.33
C GLN A 139 31.40 -28.89 4.62
N MET A 140 30.59 -28.48 5.61
CA MET A 140 31.09 -28.05 6.91
C MET A 140 31.60 -29.24 7.74
N GLU A 141 30.92 -30.39 7.70
CA GLU A 141 31.40 -31.63 8.35
C GLU A 141 32.73 -32.13 7.76
N LEU A 142 33.00 -31.88 6.48
CA LEU A 142 34.26 -32.26 5.82
C LEU A 142 35.43 -31.30 6.14
N LEU A 143 35.16 -30.15 6.77
CA LEU A 143 36.15 -29.15 7.17
C LEU A 143 36.51 -29.24 8.67
N GLU A 144 35.83 -30.09 9.43
CA GLU A 144 36.14 -30.48 10.82
C GLU A 144 37.02 -31.74 10.86
#